data_AF-A0A8S9XK57-F1
#
_entry.id   AF-A0A8S9XK57-F1
#
_cell.length_a   1.000
_cell.length_b   1.000
_cell.length_c   1.000
_cell.angle_alpha   90.00
_cell.angle_beta   90.00
_cell.angle_gamma   90.00
#
_symmetry.space_group_name_H-M   'P 1'
#
loop_
_entity.id
_entity.type
_entity.pdbx_description
1 polymer ?
#
loop_
_entity_poly.entity_id
_entity_poly.type
_entity_poly.pdbx_seq_one_letter_code
_entity_poly.pdbx_strand_id
1 'polypeptide(L)'
;MHLDDGIQVIRRSIEFPLSARPSSLTDSSDFHNILHPPVAVTLSATQYTRHPCERKKRSSELVGHFLSGKKTQVYSLYRTQEGLYRPLVCLGSSHSRASSLRMSSADGVASFFEGKTVFVTGATGFLGAVLVEKILRSCPGVERVYLLIRKKQDYEVEKRLARILSMPLFSSVPAELKAKVSAVEGDVALEDAGLSKNDKAKVVGETQVVFHVAAYINFNAGLGRAVRINVQGTSYILDLAKSMPNMRVFVYTSTAYCNCTQSEVILEKVYQSKWAPRDFIKHLESMSNDEIAIQQPSILGSFPNSYVFSKLLAENLIQSERGNIPVAIVRPTIVMGTLKKPVPGWVDNVNNGAVGFIAGAGRGVFRSIHGDGSKVADIVPCDQFANLLVASAWDVAMEGGLKVYHHSSGHDNPITWSDYVGLSVEAARKYPCTGLVFLPKAKLRSSKMWHDMFSLFAHFLPAMFLDLIGPLKGIKPGLMDIQNRYFRGMQYTSFFTFRQWVFDKKNANDLAAKLSDAEREEFDFDTRHIEWPSYMESCVHGVRKYFHREPDRNLPMARIIYQIWCVVDFGYHTLMLLIISAALFFLSNDLVLSVLLGIIFLLLYIWF
;
A
#
# COMPACT_ATOMS: atom_id res chain seq x y z
N MET A 1 4.12 18.79 -40.52
CA MET A 1 4.66 17.80 -39.58
C MET A 1 4.71 16.49 -40.34
N HIS A 2 5.90 16.00 -40.66
CA HIS A 2 6.04 14.83 -41.54
C HIS A 2 5.49 13.58 -40.82
N LEU A 3 4.92 12.63 -41.58
CA LEU A 3 4.39 11.36 -41.06
C LEU A 3 5.42 10.63 -40.16
N ASP A 4 6.70 10.86 -40.42
CA ASP A 4 7.84 10.33 -39.66
C ASP A 4 7.98 10.90 -38.24
N ASP A 5 7.59 12.16 -38.01
CA ASP A 5 7.59 12.77 -36.67
C ASP A 5 6.51 12.13 -35.79
N GLY A 6 5.34 11.82 -36.38
CA GLY A 6 4.26 11.10 -35.71
C GLY A 6 4.63 9.65 -35.36
N ILE A 7 5.34 8.97 -36.26
CA ILE A 7 5.86 7.61 -36.02
C ILE A 7 6.94 7.63 -34.93
N GLN A 8 7.84 8.63 -34.89
CA GLN A 8 8.82 8.76 -33.81
C GLN A 8 8.19 9.06 -32.45
N VAL A 9 7.10 9.85 -32.39
CA VAL A 9 6.33 10.08 -31.16
C VAL A 9 5.68 8.79 -30.67
N ILE A 10 5.07 8.00 -31.56
CA ILE A 10 4.53 6.66 -31.22
C ILE A 10 5.64 5.72 -30.74
N ARG A 11 6.82 5.76 -31.39
CA ARG A 11 8.00 4.96 -31.01
C ARG A 11 8.48 5.29 -29.59
N ARG A 12 8.53 6.57 -29.21
CA ARG A 12 8.86 7.03 -27.84
C ARG A 12 7.73 6.79 -26.83
N SER A 13 6.47 6.74 -27.28
CA SER A 13 5.30 6.44 -26.43
C SER A 13 5.27 4.97 -25.97
N ILE A 14 5.82 4.08 -26.79
CA ILE A 14 5.83 2.62 -26.57
C ILE A 14 7.11 2.17 -25.85
N GLU A 15 8.18 2.98 -25.86
CA GLU A 15 9.34 2.84 -24.97
C GLU A 15 8.97 3.22 -23.53
N PHE A 16 8.18 2.35 -22.88
CA PHE A 16 8.15 2.29 -21.43
C PHE A 16 9.57 1.98 -20.92
N PRO A 17 10.04 2.58 -19.82
CA PRO A 17 11.19 2.04 -19.13
C PRO A 17 10.82 0.65 -18.60
N LEU A 18 11.13 -0.38 -19.39
CA LEU A 18 11.23 -1.77 -18.94
C LEU A 18 12.47 -1.91 -18.04
N SER A 19 12.57 -1.10 -16.98
CA SER A 19 13.56 -1.33 -15.93
C SER A 19 13.00 -2.34 -14.93
N ALA A 20 13.06 -3.61 -15.34
CA ALA A 20 13.21 -4.83 -14.52
C ALA A 20 12.63 -6.04 -15.26
N ARG A 21 13.27 -6.48 -16.35
CA ARG A 21 13.32 -7.93 -16.61
C ARG A 21 14.39 -8.50 -15.67
N PRO A 22 14.11 -9.53 -14.86
CA PRO A 22 15.17 -10.41 -14.40
C PRO A 22 15.76 -11.04 -15.65
N SER A 23 17.06 -10.87 -15.85
CA SER A 23 17.80 -11.64 -16.83
C SER A 23 17.71 -13.13 -16.50
N SER A 24 17.42 -13.91 -17.54
CA SER A 24 17.66 -15.35 -17.71
C SER A 24 17.08 -16.32 -16.68
N LEU A 25 16.03 -17.04 -17.08
CA LEU A 25 16.03 -18.50 -17.03
C LEU A 25 15.36 -18.99 -18.33
N THR A 26 16.20 -19.44 -19.25
CA THR A 26 15.84 -20.37 -20.31
C THR A 26 15.56 -21.71 -19.65
N ASP A 27 14.33 -22.20 -19.75
CA ASP A 27 14.11 -23.64 -19.98
C ASP A 27 12.78 -23.80 -20.71
N SER A 28 12.91 -24.37 -21.90
CA SER A 28 11.86 -24.74 -22.83
C SER A 28 11.71 -26.24 -22.79
N SER A 29 10.76 -26.74 -22.02
CA SER A 29 10.09 -28.02 -22.27
C SER A 29 8.91 -28.16 -21.32
N ASP A 30 7.85 -28.78 -21.82
CA ASP A 30 6.74 -29.34 -21.05
C ASP A 30 5.63 -28.36 -20.63
N PHE A 31 4.63 -28.21 -21.49
CA PHE A 31 3.38 -28.97 -21.38
C PHE A 31 2.34 -28.42 -22.37
N HIS A 32 2.21 -29.10 -23.50
CA HIS A 32 0.97 -29.12 -24.28
C HIS A 32 -0.05 -30.00 -23.55
N ASN A 33 -1.33 -29.61 -23.67
CA ASN A 33 -2.54 -30.35 -23.34
C ASN A 33 -2.89 -30.48 -21.85
N ILE A 34 -4.03 -29.90 -21.45
CA ILE A 34 -5.30 -30.63 -21.30
C ILE A 34 -6.41 -29.60 -20.95
N LEU A 35 -7.36 -29.46 -21.88
CA LEU A 35 -8.71 -28.94 -21.65
C LEU A 35 -9.58 -30.10 -21.12
N HIS A 36 -10.45 -29.87 -20.12
CA HIS A 36 -11.83 -30.42 -19.94
C HIS A 36 -12.41 -30.17 -18.51
N PRO A 37 -13.75 -30.20 -18.31
CA PRO A 37 -14.53 -29.35 -17.37
C PRO A 37 -14.82 -29.96 -15.96
N PRO A 38 -15.56 -29.24 -15.07
CA PRO A 38 -15.61 -29.56 -13.64
C PRO A 38 -16.63 -30.65 -13.29
N VAL A 39 -16.28 -31.49 -12.32
CA VAL A 39 -17.18 -32.46 -11.67
C VAL A 39 -17.67 -31.88 -10.34
N ALA A 40 -18.99 -31.91 -10.18
CA ALA A 40 -19.71 -31.51 -8.97
C ALA A 40 -19.43 -32.46 -7.80
N VAL A 41 -19.29 -31.91 -6.58
CA VAL A 41 -19.31 -32.71 -5.34
C VAL A 41 -20.34 -32.14 -4.38
N THR A 42 -21.22 -33.05 -3.99
CA THR A 42 -22.40 -32.93 -3.14
C THR A 42 -22.03 -32.77 -1.67
N LEU A 43 -22.76 -31.91 -0.96
CA LEU A 43 -22.74 -31.78 0.49
C LEU A 43 -23.36 -33.01 1.17
N SER A 44 -22.71 -33.54 2.20
CA SER A 44 -23.38 -34.33 3.23
C SER A 44 -22.99 -33.82 4.62
N ALA A 45 -24.00 -33.70 5.47
CA ALA A 45 -23.91 -33.28 6.85
C ALA A 45 -23.93 -34.52 7.76
N THR A 46 -23.11 -34.53 8.81
CA THR A 46 -23.31 -35.46 9.93
C THR A 46 -22.79 -34.90 11.26
N GLN A 47 -23.78 -34.50 12.06
CA GLN A 47 -23.98 -34.74 13.50
C GLN A 47 -22.81 -34.81 14.50
N TYR A 48 -22.90 -33.86 15.44
CA TYR A 48 -22.60 -33.92 16.87
C TYR A 48 -22.45 -35.31 17.51
N THR A 49 -21.37 -35.46 18.27
CA THR A 49 -21.33 -36.27 19.50
C THR A 49 -20.58 -35.51 20.60
N ARG A 50 -21.24 -35.39 21.76
CA ARG A 50 -20.67 -34.90 23.04
C ARG A 50 -20.11 -36.10 23.80
N HIS A 51 -19.00 -35.91 24.51
CA HIS A 51 -18.74 -36.60 25.78
C HIS A 51 -18.01 -35.69 26.79
N PRO A 52 -18.17 -35.94 28.11
CA PRO A 52 -17.99 -34.95 29.18
C PRO A 52 -16.73 -35.19 30.03
N CYS A 53 -16.55 -34.29 31.00
CA CYS A 53 -15.79 -34.40 32.25
C CYS A 53 -14.48 -33.59 32.30
N GLU A 54 -14.47 -32.51 33.10
CA GLU A 54 -13.60 -32.43 34.29
C GLU A 54 -13.95 -31.20 35.16
N ARG A 55 -14.24 -31.47 36.44
CA ARG A 55 -14.40 -30.49 37.52
C ARG A 55 -13.03 -29.96 37.93
N LYS A 56 -12.82 -28.65 37.92
CA LYS A 56 -11.79 -28.01 38.78
C LYS A 56 -12.34 -26.80 39.55
N LYS A 57 -11.98 -26.83 40.83
CA LYS A 57 -12.31 -25.98 41.98
C LYS A 57 -12.36 -24.48 41.66
N ARG A 58 -13.49 -23.83 41.98
CA ARG A 58 -13.58 -22.37 42.14
C ARG A 58 -13.02 -21.99 43.51
N SER A 59 -11.87 -21.31 43.54
CA SER A 59 -11.51 -20.44 44.67
C SER A 59 -12.29 -19.14 44.52
N SER A 60 -13.09 -18.79 45.52
CA SER A 60 -13.87 -17.56 45.57
C SER A 60 -12.96 -16.35 45.74
N GLU A 61 -12.73 -15.56 44.69
CA GLU A 61 -12.26 -14.18 44.82
C GLU A 61 -13.42 -13.31 45.33
N LEU A 62 -13.30 -12.77 46.53
CA LEU A 62 -14.22 -11.76 47.04
C LEU A 62 -13.75 -10.39 46.55
N VAL A 63 -14.54 -9.78 45.65
CA VAL A 63 -14.35 -8.39 45.22
C VAL A 63 -15.10 -7.50 46.20
N GLY A 64 -14.37 -6.67 46.96
CA GLY A 64 -14.96 -5.68 47.87
C GLY A 64 -14.99 -4.28 47.25
N HIS A 65 -16.11 -3.58 47.36
CA HIS A 65 -16.24 -2.17 47.01
C HIS A 65 -16.11 -1.31 48.27
N PHE A 66 -15.14 -0.40 48.30
CA PHE A 66 -15.04 0.63 49.34
C PHE A 66 -15.41 1.99 48.76
N LEU A 67 -16.37 2.68 49.37
CA LEU A 67 -16.77 4.03 48.97
C LEU A 67 -15.98 5.04 49.81
N SER A 68 -15.04 5.74 49.17
CA SER A 68 -14.45 6.97 49.68
C SER A 68 -14.38 7.97 48.53
N GLY A 69 -15.11 9.09 48.65
CA GLY A 69 -15.02 10.27 47.78
C GLY A 69 -15.09 10.02 46.27
N LYS A 70 -16.28 10.11 45.66
CA LYS A 70 -16.58 10.27 44.22
C LYS A 70 -15.83 9.41 43.16
N LYS A 71 -15.06 8.37 43.54
CA LYS A 71 -14.51 7.37 42.60
C LYS A 71 -14.54 5.97 43.23
N THR A 72 -15.06 4.99 42.49
CA THR A 72 -15.03 3.57 42.86
C THR A 72 -13.71 2.96 42.38
N GLN A 73 -12.89 2.44 43.29
CA GLN A 73 -11.69 1.66 42.95
C GLN A 73 -11.88 0.19 43.37
N VAL A 74 -11.44 -0.74 42.52
CA VAL A 74 -11.54 -2.19 42.73
C VAL A 74 -10.15 -2.71 43.12
N TYR A 75 -10.07 -3.46 44.22
CA TYR A 75 -8.85 -4.10 44.71
C TYR A 75 -9.07 -5.60 44.94
N SER A 76 -8.06 -6.41 44.66
CA SER A 76 -8.02 -7.82 45.10
C SER A 76 -7.58 -7.88 46.57
N LEU A 77 -8.36 -8.57 47.40
CA LEU A 77 -8.11 -8.78 48.82
C LEU A 77 -7.57 -10.19 49.08
N TYR A 78 -6.63 -10.34 50.01
CA TYR A 78 -6.21 -11.66 50.52
C TYR A 78 -6.51 -11.78 52.01
N ARG A 79 -6.76 -13.01 52.48
CA ARG A 79 -7.08 -13.31 53.88
C ARG A 79 -5.81 -13.56 54.67
N THR A 80 -5.59 -12.82 55.74
CA THR A 80 -4.47 -13.03 56.67
C THR A 80 -4.74 -14.25 57.56
N GLN A 81 -3.70 -14.78 58.21
CA GLN A 81 -3.83 -15.91 59.15
C GLN A 81 -4.70 -15.59 60.38
N GLU A 82 -4.92 -14.30 60.68
CA GLU A 82 -5.83 -13.81 61.73
C GLU A 82 -7.28 -13.61 61.24
N GLY A 83 -7.59 -13.96 59.98
CA GLY A 83 -8.94 -13.91 59.42
C GLY A 83 -9.37 -12.55 58.85
N LEU A 84 -8.50 -11.54 58.82
CA LEU A 84 -8.75 -10.21 58.26
C LEU A 84 -8.41 -10.14 56.76
N TYR A 85 -9.19 -9.40 55.97
CA TYR A 85 -8.91 -9.18 54.54
C TYR A 85 -8.11 -7.89 54.33
N ARG A 86 -6.99 -7.96 53.59
CA ARG A 86 -6.12 -6.79 53.30
C ARG A 86 -5.88 -6.59 51.80
N PRO A 87 -5.65 -5.34 51.33
CA PRO A 87 -5.34 -5.05 49.92
C PRO A 87 -3.95 -5.56 49.53
N LEU A 88 -3.83 -6.13 48.33
CA LEU A 88 -2.54 -6.52 47.75
C LEU A 88 -1.77 -5.26 47.29
N VAL A 89 -0.65 -4.91 47.94
CA VAL A 89 0.26 -3.85 47.50
C VAL A 89 1.61 -4.47 47.16
N CYS A 90 2.00 -4.43 45.88
CA CYS A 90 3.32 -4.89 45.44
C CYS A 90 4.40 -3.85 45.82
N LEU A 91 5.21 -4.15 46.84
CA LEU A 91 6.44 -3.42 47.17
C LEU A 91 7.61 -3.99 46.35
N GLY A 92 8.26 -3.13 45.56
CA GLY A 92 9.41 -3.49 44.71
C GLY A 92 10.71 -3.62 45.52
N SER A 93 11.56 -4.55 45.11
CA SER A 93 12.93 -4.72 45.60
C SER A 93 13.94 -4.00 44.68
N SER A 94 14.94 -3.41 45.34
CA SER A 94 15.99 -2.52 44.85
C SER A 94 17.02 -3.18 43.92
N HIS A 95 17.26 -2.66 42.72
CA HIS A 95 18.51 -2.83 41.93
C HIS A 95 18.80 -1.57 41.08
N SER A 96 20.09 -1.18 41.08
CA SER A 96 20.86 -0.18 40.31
C SER A 96 20.17 1.08 39.71
N ARG A 97 20.77 2.24 40.00
CA ARG A 97 20.54 3.52 39.31
C ARG A 97 20.97 3.42 37.84
N ALA A 98 20.11 2.89 36.98
CA ALA A 98 19.97 3.39 35.62
C ALA A 98 19.01 4.58 35.69
N SER A 99 19.46 5.77 35.26
CA SER A 99 18.61 6.95 35.15
C SER A 99 17.50 6.68 34.13
N SER A 100 16.37 6.13 34.59
CA SER A 100 15.13 6.16 33.83
C SER A 100 14.61 7.59 33.90
N LEU A 101 15.16 8.46 33.05
CA LEU A 101 14.44 9.66 32.64
C LEU A 101 13.16 9.15 31.99
N ARG A 102 12.07 9.08 32.76
CA ARG A 102 10.74 9.15 32.15
C ARG A 102 10.72 10.50 31.45
N MET A 103 10.98 10.48 30.14
CA MET A 103 10.75 11.64 29.29
C MET A 103 9.34 12.12 29.57
N SER A 104 9.20 13.41 29.84
CA SER A 104 7.90 13.97 30.17
C SER A 104 7.09 14.05 28.87
N SER A 105 5.77 14.00 28.95
CA SER A 105 4.89 14.27 27.82
C SER A 105 5.04 15.71 27.26
N ALA A 106 5.82 16.57 27.93
CA ALA A 106 6.21 17.89 27.43
C ALA A 106 7.36 17.84 26.42
N ASP A 107 8.05 16.70 26.28
CA ASP A 107 9.06 16.49 25.25
C ASP A 107 8.33 16.14 23.95
N GLY A 108 8.15 17.11 23.06
CA GLY A 108 7.49 16.93 21.77
C GLY A 108 8.12 15.88 20.84
N VAL A 109 7.46 15.62 19.71
CA VAL A 109 7.83 14.60 18.72
C VAL A 109 9.28 14.76 18.27
N ALA A 110 9.71 15.96 17.91
CA ALA A 110 11.08 16.21 17.44
C ALA A 110 12.13 15.98 18.53
N SER A 111 11.89 16.46 19.76
CA SER A 111 12.79 16.25 20.91
C SER A 111 12.90 14.78 21.31
N PHE A 112 11.86 13.98 21.07
CA PHE A 112 11.97 12.54 21.28
C PHE A 112 13.08 11.92 20.44
N PHE A 113 13.31 12.37 19.21
CA PHE A 113 14.36 11.83 18.34
C PHE A 113 15.76 12.39 18.64
N GLU A 114 15.89 13.38 19.52
CA GLU A 114 17.18 13.98 19.85
C GLU A 114 18.14 12.93 20.46
N GLY A 115 19.34 12.85 19.88
CA GLY A 115 20.38 11.90 20.28
C GLY A 115 20.03 10.42 20.04
N LYS A 116 18.95 10.12 19.30
CA LYS A 116 18.54 8.74 19.01
C LYS A 116 19.04 8.26 17.66
N THR A 117 19.33 6.98 17.62
CA THR A 117 19.59 6.21 16.41
C THR A 117 18.33 5.47 15.99
N VAL A 118 18.00 5.63 14.72
CA VAL A 118 16.82 5.03 14.09
C VAL A 118 17.25 3.94 13.11
N PHE A 119 16.60 2.77 13.17
CA PHE A 119 16.75 1.72 12.18
C PHE A 119 15.50 1.59 11.32
N VAL A 120 15.64 1.72 10.00
CA VAL A 120 14.54 1.70 9.04
C VAL A 120 14.71 0.54 8.06
N THR A 121 13.72 -0.36 8.02
CA THR A 121 13.61 -1.33 6.93
C THR A 121 12.71 -0.77 5.82
N GLY A 122 12.95 -1.17 4.56
CA GLY A 122 12.10 -0.76 3.45
C GLY A 122 12.33 0.68 2.96
N ALA A 123 13.41 1.34 3.39
CA ALA A 123 13.77 2.70 3.02
C ALA A 123 13.98 2.92 1.51
N THR A 124 14.24 1.84 0.75
CA THR A 124 14.38 1.92 -0.71
C THR A 124 13.04 2.01 -1.45
N GLY A 125 11.91 1.86 -0.74
CA GLY A 125 10.57 1.96 -1.32
C GLY A 125 9.96 3.34 -1.11
N PHE A 126 8.84 3.59 -1.81
CA PHE A 126 8.12 4.86 -1.81
C PHE A 126 7.92 5.46 -0.40
N LEU A 127 7.18 4.76 0.46
CA LEU A 127 6.90 5.24 1.84
C LEU A 127 8.17 5.35 2.68
N GLY A 128 9.07 4.37 2.60
CA GLY A 128 10.31 4.37 3.38
C GLY A 128 11.20 5.56 3.08
N ALA A 129 11.28 6.00 1.82
CA ALA A 129 12.03 7.18 1.43
C ALA A 129 11.41 8.47 2.01
N VAL A 130 10.07 8.61 1.95
CA VAL A 130 9.35 9.76 2.55
C VAL A 130 9.52 9.78 4.06
N LEU A 131 9.47 8.63 4.73
CA LEU A 131 9.72 8.53 6.17
C LEU A 131 11.14 9.00 6.53
N VAL A 132 12.16 8.55 5.79
CA VAL A 132 13.55 8.96 6.06
C VAL A 132 13.72 10.47 5.82
N GLU A 133 13.19 11.01 4.73
CA GLU A 133 13.20 12.46 4.49
C GLU A 133 12.51 13.21 5.64
N LYS A 134 11.33 12.74 6.07
CA LYS A 134 10.55 13.34 7.14
C LYS A 134 11.32 13.38 8.46
N ILE A 135 12.00 12.28 8.82
CA ILE A 135 12.84 12.20 10.02
C ILE A 135 13.99 13.21 9.92
N LEU A 136 14.72 13.24 8.81
CA LEU A 136 15.84 14.16 8.65
C LEU A 136 15.39 15.63 8.73
N ARG A 137 14.32 15.99 8.02
CA ARG A 137 13.85 17.38 7.94
C ARG A 137 13.20 17.87 9.23
N SER A 138 12.46 17.01 9.93
CA SER A 138 11.59 17.43 11.05
C SER A 138 12.14 17.05 12.42
N CYS A 139 13.13 16.15 12.45
CA CYS A 139 13.81 15.70 13.65
C CYS A 139 15.33 15.85 13.47
N PRO A 140 15.85 17.07 13.22
CA PRO A 140 17.26 17.28 12.88
C PRO A 140 18.22 16.84 13.99
N GLY A 141 17.74 16.73 15.24
CA GLY A 141 18.49 16.22 16.39
C GLY A 141 18.72 14.70 16.40
N VAL A 142 18.19 13.95 15.42
CA VAL A 142 18.50 12.52 15.26
C VAL A 142 20.02 12.32 15.13
N GLU A 143 20.57 11.32 15.81
CA GLU A 143 22.02 11.06 15.79
C GLU A 143 22.42 10.31 14.52
N ARG A 144 21.69 9.24 14.22
CA ARG A 144 22.00 8.32 13.11
C ARG A 144 20.73 7.68 12.56
N VAL A 145 20.68 7.44 11.25
CA VAL A 145 19.61 6.67 10.61
C VAL A 145 20.22 5.51 9.82
N TYR A 146 20.08 4.29 10.34
CA TYR A 146 20.47 3.05 9.66
C TYR A 146 19.39 2.58 8.69
N LEU A 147 19.76 2.39 7.43
CA LEU A 147 18.87 1.87 6.39
C LEU A 147 19.26 0.44 6.04
N LEU A 148 18.34 -0.51 6.24
CA LEU A 148 18.52 -1.88 5.75
C LEU A 148 18.34 -1.90 4.22
N ILE A 149 19.42 -2.17 3.49
CA ILE A 149 19.43 -2.20 2.03
C ILE A 149 19.87 -3.59 1.55
N ARG A 150 19.01 -4.25 0.78
CA ARG A 150 19.33 -5.53 0.15
C ARG A 150 20.46 -5.39 -0.87
N LYS A 151 21.35 -6.37 -0.97
CA LYS A 151 22.24 -6.49 -2.12
C LYS A 151 21.45 -6.84 -3.39
N LYS A 152 21.83 -6.28 -4.52
CA LYS A 152 21.42 -6.75 -5.85
C LYS A 152 22.68 -7.06 -6.66
N GLN A 153 22.64 -8.08 -7.51
CA GLN A 153 23.81 -8.56 -8.27
C GLN A 153 24.60 -7.43 -8.96
N ASP A 154 23.92 -6.36 -9.40
CA ASP A 154 24.54 -5.26 -10.16
C ASP A 154 24.78 -3.96 -9.35
N TYR A 155 24.47 -3.92 -8.05
CA TYR A 155 24.53 -2.67 -7.27
C TYR A 155 25.09 -2.86 -5.87
N GLU A 156 26.21 -2.18 -5.62
CA GLU A 156 26.77 -1.95 -4.27
C GLU A 156 25.78 -1.14 -3.41
N VAL A 157 25.79 -1.43 -2.11
CA VAL A 157 24.84 -0.85 -1.13
C VAL A 157 25.01 0.66 -1.03
N GLU A 158 26.23 1.16 -1.08
CA GLU A 158 26.61 2.57 -1.02
C GLU A 158 26.07 3.34 -2.23
N LYS A 159 26.18 2.75 -3.44
CA LYS A 159 25.60 3.35 -4.66
C LYS A 159 24.07 3.41 -4.58
N ARG A 160 23.44 2.41 -3.98
CA ARG A 160 21.98 2.42 -3.75
C ARG A 160 21.59 3.50 -2.74
N LEU A 161 22.34 3.66 -1.66
CA LEU A 161 22.14 4.72 -0.67
C LEU A 161 22.27 6.10 -1.33
N ALA A 162 23.36 6.34 -2.06
CA ALA A 162 23.59 7.59 -2.78
C ALA A 162 22.44 7.89 -3.74
N ARG A 163 21.92 6.87 -4.46
CA ARG A 163 20.76 7.03 -5.34
C ARG A 163 19.52 7.49 -4.58
N ILE A 164 19.22 6.91 -3.41
CA ILE A 164 18.07 7.32 -2.59
C ILE A 164 18.22 8.80 -2.18
N LEU A 165 19.39 9.17 -1.63
CA LEU A 165 19.65 10.54 -1.16
C LEU A 165 19.76 11.58 -2.29
N SER A 166 19.90 11.14 -3.54
CA SER A 166 19.89 11.97 -4.75
C SER A 166 18.49 12.19 -5.35
N MET A 167 17.46 11.50 -4.85
CA MET A 167 16.10 11.66 -5.39
C MET A 167 15.60 13.10 -5.15
N PRO A 168 14.72 13.64 -6.03
CA PRO A 168 14.14 14.97 -5.86
C PRO A 168 13.49 15.21 -4.49
N LEU A 169 12.99 14.14 -3.87
CA LEU A 169 12.46 14.11 -2.51
C LEU A 169 13.43 14.71 -1.48
N PHE A 170 14.73 14.43 -1.59
CA PHE A 170 15.75 14.86 -0.64
C PHE A 170 16.41 16.19 -1.02
N SER A 171 15.89 16.92 -2.02
CA SER A 171 16.51 18.15 -2.52
C SER A 171 16.60 19.27 -1.48
N SER A 172 15.62 19.35 -0.58
CA SER A 172 15.58 20.32 0.53
C SER A 172 16.35 19.89 1.78
N VAL A 173 16.82 18.64 1.85
CA VAL A 173 17.54 18.13 3.02
C VAL A 173 19.02 18.55 2.94
N PRO A 174 19.56 19.25 3.96
CA PRO A 174 20.97 19.65 4.00
C PRO A 174 21.96 18.47 3.99
N ALA A 175 23.17 18.72 3.51
CA ALA A 175 24.20 17.70 3.39
C ALA A 175 24.61 17.11 4.75
N GLU A 176 24.65 17.94 5.80
CA GLU A 176 24.96 17.53 7.17
C GLU A 176 23.93 16.53 7.72
N LEU A 177 22.64 16.68 7.38
CA LEU A 177 21.60 15.73 7.80
C LEU A 177 21.64 14.46 6.96
N LYS A 178 21.94 14.55 5.66
CA LYS A 178 22.15 13.37 4.80
C LYS A 178 23.34 12.53 5.28
N ALA A 179 24.39 13.15 5.81
CA ALA A 179 25.56 12.46 6.35
C ALA A 179 25.23 11.58 7.57
N LYS A 180 24.10 11.84 8.26
CA LYS A 180 23.60 11.00 9.35
C LYS A 180 22.99 9.68 8.89
N VAL A 181 22.83 9.47 7.59
CA VAL A 181 22.26 8.24 7.03
C VAL A 181 23.37 7.24 6.73
N SER A 182 23.23 6.01 7.22
CA SER A 182 24.17 4.93 6.96
C SER A 182 23.43 3.70 6.47
N ALA A 183 23.93 3.06 5.42
CA ALA A 183 23.35 1.83 4.94
C ALA A 183 23.98 0.62 5.64
N VAL A 184 23.16 -0.38 5.90
CA VAL A 184 23.60 -1.71 6.33
C VAL A 184 23.06 -2.74 5.36
N GLU A 185 23.92 -3.65 4.91
CA GLU A 185 23.53 -4.70 3.97
C GLU A 185 22.69 -5.76 4.69
N GLY A 186 21.52 -6.08 4.15
CA GLY A 186 20.74 -7.20 4.67
C GLY A 186 19.38 -7.38 4.00
N ASP A 187 18.70 -8.47 4.36
CA ASP A 187 17.36 -8.83 3.89
C ASP A 187 16.50 -9.26 5.09
N VAL A 188 15.32 -8.65 5.19
CA VAL A 188 14.35 -8.98 6.25
C VAL A 188 13.93 -10.45 6.24
N ALA A 189 14.02 -11.13 5.09
CA ALA A 189 13.66 -12.54 4.96
C ALA A 189 14.72 -13.53 5.50
N LEU A 190 15.82 -13.02 6.08
CA LEU A 190 16.90 -13.80 6.68
C LEU A 190 16.97 -13.56 8.19
N GLU A 191 17.43 -14.56 8.93
CA GLU A 191 17.72 -14.43 10.37
C GLU A 191 18.67 -13.26 10.62
N ASP A 192 18.47 -12.55 11.74
CA ASP A 192 19.20 -11.31 12.07
C ASP A 192 19.19 -10.25 10.95
N ALA A 193 18.15 -10.28 10.10
CA ALA A 193 18.03 -9.47 8.89
C ALA A 193 19.18 -9.67 7.89
N GLY A 194 19.93 -10.77 7.97
CA GLY A 194 21.10 -11.04 7.12
C GLY A 194 22.27 -10.08 7.34
N LEU A 195 22.31 -9.38 8.48
CA LEU A 195 23.37 -8.43 8.81
C LEU A 195 24.71 -9.15 9.03
N SER A 196 25.81 -8.50 8.65
CA SER A 196 27.14 -8.93 9.06
C SER A 196 27.27 -8.89 10.59
N LYS A 197 28.18 -9.69 11.19
CA LYS A 197 28.40 -9.67 12.65
C LYS A 197 28.71 -8.26 13.17
N ASN A 198 29.48 -7.49 12.39
CA ASN A 198 29.87 -6.11 12.73
C ASN A 198 28.68 -5.15 12.65
N ASP A 199 27.90 -5.22 11.57
CA ASP A 199 26.73 -4.33 11.41
C ASP A 199 25.63 -4.69 12.42
N LYS A 200 25.44 -5.98 12.70
CA LYS A 200 24.55 -6.43 13.76
C LYS A 200 24.96 -5.83 15.10
N ALA A 201 26.25 -5.91 15.48
CA ALA A 201 26.72 -5.35 16.74
C ALA A 201 26.48 -3.84 16.85
N LYS A 202 26.73 -3.08 15.77
CA LYS A 202 26.45 -1.63 15.71
C LYS A 202 24.96 -1.32 15.80
N VAL A 203 24.16 -1.91 14.91
CA VAL A 203 22.71 -1.69 14.84
C VAL A 203 22.05 -2.06 16.17
N VAL A 204 22.43 -3.19 16.77
CA VAL A 204 21.89 -3.64 18.05
C VAL A 204 22.32 -2.72 19.19
N GLY A 205 23.61 -2.37 19.28
CA GLY A 205 24.15 -1.56 20.38
C GLY A 205 23.67 -0.11 20.37
N GLU A 206 23.42 0.46 19.20
CA GLU A 206 23.17 1.89 19.04
C GLU A 206 21.69 2.24 18.88
N THR A 207 20.84 1.36 18.35
CA THR A 207 19.46 1.70 17.94
C THR A 207 18.49 1.81 19.12
N GLN A 208 17.65 2.85 19.11
CA GLN A 208 16.55 3.04 20.06
C GLN A 208 15.17 3.03 19.40
N VAL A 209 15.06 3.33 18.10
CA VAL A 209 13.78 3.40 17.40
C VAL A 209 13.85 2.56 16.13
N VAL A 210 12.90 1.63 15.97
CA VAL A 210 12.81 0.81 14.76
C VAL A 210 11.54 1.16 13.99
N PHE A 211 11.69 1.48 12.70
CA PHE A 211 10.59 1.55 11.74
C PHE A 211 10.65 0.35 10.79
N HIS A 212 9.78 -0.62 11.01
CA HIS A 212 9.61 -1.76 10.12
C HIS A 212 8.57 -1.45 9.04
N VAL A 213 9.04 -0.88 7.93
CA VAL A 213 8.22 -0.49 6.76
C VAL A 213 8.33 -1.52 5.62
N ALA A 214 9.37 -2.36 5.63
CA ALA A 214 9.54 -3.39 4.61
C ALA A 214 8.34 -4.33 4.54
N ALA A 215 7.82 -4.50 3.33
CA ALA A 215 6.79 -5.49 3.03
C ALA A 215 6.91 -5.91 1.57
N TYR A 216 6.48 -7.14 1.29
CA TYR A 216 6.23 -7.60 -0.05
C TYR A 216 4.78 -7.27 -0.43
N ILE A 217 4.64 -6.15 -1.15
CA ILE A 217 3.36 -5.62 -1.63
C ILE A 217 3.16 -6.08 -3.07
N ASN A 218 2.75 -7.34 -3.23
CA ASN A 218 2.39 -7.90 -4.52
C ASN A 218 1.12 -8.72 -4.37
N PHE A 219 0.01 -8.19 -4.88
CA PHE A 219 -1.31 -8.85 -4.79
C PHE A 219 -1.40 -10.13 -5.62
N ASN A 220 -0.48 -10.31 -6.58
CA ASN A 220 -0.42 -11.47 -7.47
C ASN A 220 0.54 -12.55 -6.94
N ALA A 221 1.18 -12.32 -5.80
CA ALA A 221 2.16 -13.25 -5.28
C ALA A 221 1.54 -14.47 -4.60
N GLY A 222 2.24 -15.60 -4.71
CA GLY A 222 1.93 -16.79 -3.93
C GLY A 222 2.05 -16.58 -2.43
N LEU A 223 1.16 -17.25 -1.69
CA LEU A 223 1.02 -17.19 -0.24
C LEU A 223 2.35 -17.44 0.51
N GLY A 224 3.11 -18.47 0.11
CA GLY A 224 4.36 -18.82 0.77
C GLY A 224 5.38 -17.67 0.78
N ARG A 225 5.53 -16.96 -0.35
CA ARG A 225 6.43 -15.80 -0.44
C ARG A 225 5.92 -14.63 0.40
N ALA A 226 4.62 -14.36 0.39
CA ALA A 226 4.03 -13.30 1.20
C ALA A 226 4.25 -13.54 2.69
N VAL A 227 4.07 -14.79 3.16
CA VAL A 227 4.24 -15.16 4.57
C VAL A 227 5.71 -15.13 4.98
N ARG A 228 6.60 -15.69 4.15
CA ARG A 228 8.05 -15.65 4.40
C ARG A 228 8.57 -14.22 4.60
N ILE A 229 8.17 -13.28 3.75
CA ILE A 229 8.67 -11.91 3.85
C ILE A 229 7.93 -11.12 4.92
N ASN A 230 6.58 -11.13 4.90
CA ASN A 230 5.79 -10.23 5.73
C ASN A 230 5.57 -10.73 7.16
N VAL A 231 5.63 -12.05 7.40
CA VAL A 231 5.40 -12.64 8.73
C VAL A 231 6.71 -13.11 9.33
N GLN A 232 7.40 -14.04 8.69
CA GLN A 232 8.68 -14.56 9.18
C GLN A 232 9.75 -13.47 9.18
N GLY A 233 9.83 -12.63 8.13
CA GLY A 233 10.74 -11.49 8.15
C GLY A 233 10.42 -10.45 9.21
N THR A 234 9.14 -10.22 9.53
CA THR A 234 8.75 -9.39 10.68
C THR A 234 9.24 -10.01 11.99
N SER A 235 9.18 -11.34 12.14
CA SER A 235 9.72 -12.04 13.31
C SER A 235 11.21 -11.76 13.50
N TYR A 236 12.03 -11.89 12.45
CA TYR A 236 13.47 -11.66 12.55
C TYR A 236 13.80 -10.22 12.96
N ILE A 237 13.06 -9.24 12.43
CA ILE A 237 13.25 -7.83 12.78
C ILE A 237 12.78 -7.54 14.22
N LEU A 238 11.71 -8.20 14.69
CA LEU A 238 11.26 -8.12 16.07
C LEU A 238 12.25 -8.78 17.04
N ASP A 239 12.83 -9.92 16.66
CA ASP A 239 13.87 -10.62 17.43
C ASP A 239 15.15 -9.77 17.53
N LEU A 240 15.56 -9.12 16.44
CA LEU A 240 16.65 -8.15 16.44
C LEU A 240 16.34 -6.96 17.37
N ALA A 241 15.12 -6.42 17.32
CA ALA A 241 14.69 -5.34 18.21
C ALA A 241 14.71 -5.74 19.69
N LYS A 242 14.35 -6.98 20.03
CA LYS A 242 14.46 -7.52 21.40
C LYS A 242 15.88 -7.62 21.90
N SER A 243 16.86 -7.71 21.01
CA SER A 243 18.28 -7.71 21.39
C SER A 243 18.87 -6.31 21.63
N MET A 244 18.15 -5.24 21.26
CA MET A 244 18.61 -3.84 21.43
C MET A 244 18.45 -3.39 22.89
N PRO A 245 19.53 -3.10 23.62
CA PRO A 245 19.46 -2.78 25.05
C PRO A 245 18.74 -1.46 25.35
N ASN A 246 18.75 -0.52 24.39
CA ASN A 246 18.18 0.81 24.54
C ASN A 246 16.88 1.00 23.74
N MET A 247 16.18 -0.09 23.39
CA MET A 247 14.94 -0.04 22.61
C MET A 247 13.87 0.84 23.29
N ARG A 248 13.35 1.82 22.55
CA ARG A 248 12.28 2.72 23.00
C ARG A 248 10.95 2.41 22.34
N VAL A 249 10.94 2.12 21.04
CA VAL A 249 9.71 1.81 20.31
C VAL A 249 9.99 1.06 19.01
N PHE A 250 9.10 0.11 18.71
CA PHE A 250 9.04 -0.60 17.45
C PHE A 250 7.77 -0.21 16.69
N VAL A 251 7.93 0.45 15.55
CA VAL A 251 6.82 0.90 14.70
C VAL A 251 6.67 -0.05 13.53
N TYR A 252 5.54 -0.73 13.46
CA TYR A 252 5.17 -1.65 12.38
C TYR A 252 4.20 -0.99 11.40
N THR A 253 4.57 -0.98 10.12
CA THR A 253 3.64 -0.56 9.06
C THR A 253 2.80 -1.74 8.60
N SER A 254 1.50 -1.67 8.85
CA SER A 254 0.51 -2.66 8.40
C SER A 254 -0.36 -2.07 7.27
N THR A 255 -1.62 -2.48 7.17
CA THR A 255 -2.62 -1.92 6.25
C THR A 255 -4.00 -1.99 6.91
N ALA A 256 -4.83 -0.97 6.71
CA ALA A 256 -6.20 -0.94 7.23
C ALA A 256 -7.02 -2.14 6.72
N TYR A 257 -6.71 -2.61 5.51
CA TYR A 257 -7.38 -3.73 4.86
C TYR A 257 -7.01 -5.13 5.40
N CYS A 258 -6.07 -5.26 6.33
CA CYS A 258 -5.74 -6.58 6.91
C CYS A 258 -6.93 -7.20 7.68
N ASN A 259 -7.91 -6.38 8.04
CA ASN A 259 -9.14 -6.79 8.72
C ASN A 259 -10.39 -6.65 7.85
N CYS A 260 -10.25 -6.47 6.53
CA CYS A 260 -11.37 -6.21 5.61
C CYS A 260 -12.44 -7.31 5.54
N THR A 261 -12.13 -8.50 6.07
CA THR A 261 -13.03 -9.66 6.15
C THR A 261 -13.74 -9.81 7.48
N GLN A 262 -13.43 -8.95 8.47
CA GLN A 262 -13.90 -9.09 9.86
C GLN A 262 -15.22 -8.37 10.10
N SER A 263 -15.37 -7.14 9.57
CA SER A 263 -16.57 -6.31 9.72
C SER A 263 -16.53 -5.15 8.70
N GLU A 264 -17.63 -4.44 8.54
CA GLU A 264 -17.67 -3.16 7.83
C GLU A 264 -17.05 -2.03 8.67
N VAL A 265 -17.09 -2.15 10.01
CA VAL A 265 -16.46 -1.20 10.93
C VAL A 265 -15.22 -1.84 11.56
N ILE A 266 -14.06 -1.26 11.30
CA ILE A 266 -12.76 -1.78 11.75
C ILE A 266 -12.19 -0.87 12.84
N LEU A 267 -11.99 -1.44 14.03
CA LEU A 267 -11.49 -0.74 15.21
C LEU A 267 -9.96 -0.76 15.28
N GLU A 268 -9.38 0.22 15.99
CA GLU A 268 -7.94 0.28 16.28
C GLU A 268 -7.53 -0.72 17.37
N LYS A 269 -7.65 -2.01 17.04
CA LYS A 269 -7.19 -3.15 17.83
C LYS A 269 -6.58 -4.22 16.94
N VAL A 270 -5.78 -5.10 17.51
CA VAL A 270 -5.33 -6.32 16.81
C VAL A 270 -6.48 -7.32 16.80
N TYR A 271 -6.85 -7.80 15.61
CA TYR A 271 -7.87 -8.82 15.45
C TYR A 271 -7.21 -10.20 15.47
N GLN A 272 -7.84 -11.13 16.18
CA GLN A 272 -7.32 -12.48 16.33
C GLN A 272 -7.34 -13.21 14.97
N SER A 273 -6.19 -13.71 14.55
CA SER A 273 -6.07 -14.61 13.41
C SER A 273 -6.61 -16.00 13.77
N LYS A 274 -7.21 -16.68 12.79
CA LYS A 274 -7.56 -18.12 12.90
C LYS A 274 -6.33 -19.00 13.10
N TRP A 275 -5.20 -18.55 12.60
CA TRP A 275 -3.93 -19.28 12.63
C TRP A 275 -2.98 -18.65 13.65
N ALA A 276 -2.37 -19.49 14.48
CA ALA A 276 -1.20 -19.11 15.25
C ALA A 276 -0.01 -18.89 14.28
N PRO A 277 0.67 -17.71 14.30
CA PRO A 277 1.64 -17.36 13.27
C PRO A 277 2.80 -18.36 13.10
N ARG A 278 3.39 -18.83 14.21
CA ARG A 278 4.52 -19.77 14.18
C ARG A 278 4.13 -21.14 13.63
N ASP A 279 2.97 -21.64 14.03
CA ASP A 279 2.46 -22.93 13.55
C ASP A 279 2.12 -22.86 12.07
N PHE A 280 1.58 -21.71 11.63
CA PHE A 280 1.28 -21.48 10.22
C PHE A 280 2.52 -21.37 9.34
N ILE A 281 3.58 -20.72 9.82
CA ILE A 281 4.88 -20.69 9.13
C ILE A 281 5.39 -22.12 8.95
N LYS A 282 5.44 -22.92 10.03
CA LYS A 282 5.88 -24.33 9.98
C LYS A 282 5.03 -25.17 9.04
N HIS A 283 3.72 -24.96 9.05
CA HIS A 283 2.80 -25.64 8.15
C HIS A 283 3.11 -25.34 6.68
N LEU A 284 3.35 -24.07 6.33
CA LEU A 284 3.75 -23.70 4.97
C LEU A 284 5.13 -24.25 4.60
N GLU A 285 6.09 -24.26 5.53
CA GLU A 285 7.43 -24.84 5.30
C GLU A 285 7.40 -26.36 5.06
N SER A 286 6.35 -27.05 5.56
CA SER A 286 6.14 -28.48 5.32
C SER A 286 5.56 -28.82 3.93
N MET A 287 5.17 -27.82 3.15
CA MET A 287 4.56 -27.97 1.83
C MET A 287 5.49 -27.48 0.72
N SER A 288 5.43 -28.12 -0.43
CA SER A 288 6.02 -27.63 -1.68
C SER A 288 5.30 -26.38 -2.18
N ASN A 289 5.94 -25.62 -3.07
CA ASN A 289 5.32 -24.42 -3.67
C ASN A 289 4.03 -24.75 -4.44
N ASP A 290 3.96 -25.92 -5.08
CA ASP A 290 2.79 -26.36 -5.84
C ASP A 290 1.63 -26.71 -4.92
N GLU A 291 1.90 -27.41 -3.81
CA GLU A 291 0.89 -27.68 -2.78
C GLU A 291 0.35 -26.39 -2.15
N ILE A 292 1.22 -25.41 -1.86
CA ILE A 292 0.80 -24.09 -1.38
C ILE A 292 -0.11 -23.41 -2.40
N ALA A 293 0.23 -23.46 -3.70
CA ALA A 293 -0.58 -22.85 -4.75
C ALA A 293 -1.97 -23.50 -4.86
N ILE A 294 -2.04 -24.83 -4.75
CA ILE A 294 -3.30 -25.60 -4.77
C ILE A 294 -4.17 -25.26 -3.55
N GLN A 295 -3.58 -25.16 -2.36
CA GLN A 295 -4.32 -24.92 -1.11
C GLN A 295 -4.62 -23.45 -0.84
N GLN A 296 -3.91 -22.52 -1.50
CA GLN A 296 -4.03 -21.08 -1.25
C GLN A 296 -5.47 -20.54 -1.23
N PRO A 297 -6.38 -20.89 -2.17
CA PRO A 297 -7.76 -20.41 -2.13
C PRO A 297 -8.48 -20.81 -0.84
N SER A 298 -8.28 -22.03 -0.37
CA SER A 298 -8.87 -22.54 0.87
C SER A 298 -8.28 -21.83 2.10
N ILE A 299 -6.96 -21.65 2.12
CA ILE A 299 -6.25 -21.00 3.24
C ILE A 299 -6.65 -19.52 3.36
N LEU A 300 -6.73 -18.80 2.22
CA LEU A 300 -7.14 -17.40 2.19
C LEU A 300 -8.62 -17.25 2.54
N GLY A 301 -9.49 -18.20 2.16
CA GLY A 301 -10.92 -18.13 2.41
C GLY A 301 -11.51 -16.82 1.86
N SER A 302 -11.96 -15.93 2.74
CA SER A 302 -12.55 -14.63 2.36
C SER A 302 -11.54 -13.52 2.09
N PHE A 303 -10.25 -13.73 2.36
CA PHE A 303 -9.24 -12.69 2.11
C PHE A 303 -9.02 -12.50 0.61
N PRO A 304 -9.02 -11.24 0.12
CA PRO A 304 -8.90 -10.96 -1.31
C PRO A 304 -7.53 -11.27 -1.91
N ASN A 305 -6.48 -11.34 -1.09
CA ASN A 305 -5.13 -11.65 -1.52
C ASN A 305 -4.23 -12.04 -0.35
N SER A 306 -3.09 -12.65 -0.66
CA SER A 306 -2.10 -13.06 0.35
C SER A 306 -1.46 -11.90 1.10
N TYR A 307 -1.42 -10.68 0.52
CA TYR A 307 -0.83 -9.52 1.19
C TYR A 307 -1.61 -9.13 2.44
N VAL A 308 -2.92 -8.88 2.33
CA VAL A 308 -3.74 -8.47 3.49
C VAL A 308 -3.78 -9.55 4.57
N PHE A 309 -3.84 -10.83 4.15
CA PHE A 309 -3.78 -11.98 5.06
C PHE A 309 -2.44 -12.06 5.81
N SER A 310 -1.32 -11.89 5.10
CA SER A 310 0.01 -11.90 5.72
C SER A 310 0.20 -10.74 6.71
N LYS A 311 -0.40 -9.57 6.46
CA LYS A 311 -0.37 -8.45 7.40
C LYS A 311 -1.14 -8.74 8.68
N LEU A 312 -2.32 -9.37 8.59
CA LEU A 312 -3.04 -9.84 9.77
C LEU A 312 -2.19 -10.82 10.61
N LEU A 313 -1.56 -11.79 9.97
CA LEU A 313 -0.69 -12.76 10.64
C LEU A 313 0.51 -12.09 11.31
N ALA A 314 1.13 -11.12 10.65
CA ALA A 314 2.27 -10.39 11.20
C ALA A 314 1.89 -9.55 12.44
N GLU A 315 0.71 -8.93 12.44
CA GLU A 315 0.22 -8.21 13.63
C GLU A 315 -0.03 -9.16 14.82
N ASN A 316 -0.59 -10.34 14.55
CA ASN A 316 -0.77 -11.37 15.59
C ASN A 316 0.59 -11.86 16.12
N LEU A 317 1.58 -12.02 15.24
CA LEU A 317 2.95 -12.40 15.64
C LEU A 317 3.57 -11.34 16.56
N ILE A 318 3.45 -10.07 16.19
CA ILE A 318 3.95 -8.97 17.01
C ILE A 318 3.22 -8.94 18.36
N GLN A 319 1.89 -9.10 18.36
CA GLN A 319 1.11 -9.11 19.60
C GLN A 319 1.56 -10.23 20.56
N SER A 320 1.84 -11.42 20.03
CA SER A 320 2.25 -12.57 20.84
C SER A 320 3.74 -12.56 21.25
N GLU A 321 4.63 -11.94 20.45
CA GLU A 321 6.08 -12.15 20.59
C GLU A 321 6.90 -10.89 20.92
N ARG A 322 6.28 -9.70 20.99
CA ARG A 322 6.98 -8.43 21.30
C ARG A 322 7.59 -8.35 22.70
N GLY A 323 7.15 -9.21 23.62
CA GLY A 323 7.51 -9.10 25.04
C GLY A 323 7.13 -7.73 25.61
N ASN A 324 8.11 -7.04 26.22
CA ASN A 324 7.91 -5.74 26.84
C ASN A 324 8.18 -4.54 25.91
N ILE A 325 8.55 -4.77 24.65
CA ILE A 325 8.82 -3.68 23.71
C ILE A 325 7.54 -2.87 23.45
N PRO A 326 7.60 -1.53 23.56
CA PRO A 326 6.52 -0.66 23.11
C PRO A 326 6.34 -0.75 21.58
N VAL A 327 5.11 -1.00 21.12
CA VAL A 327 4.80 -1.22 19.70
C VAL A 327 3.70 -0.29 19.19
N ALA A 328 3.96 0.39 18.08
CA ALA A 328 2.94 1.07 17.29
C ALA A 328 2.65 0.25 16.02
N ILE A 329 1.41 -0.22 15.84
CA ILE A 329 0.94 -0.79 14.57
C ILE A 329 0.19 0.29 13.82
N VAL A 330 0.72 0.76 12.70
CA VAL A 330 0.16 1.88 11.96
C VAL A 330 -0.36 1.38 10.61
N ARG A 331 -1.65 1.58 10.34
CA ARG A 331 -2.41 0.99 9.23
C ARG A 331 -2.95 2.11 8.32
N PRO A 332 -2.36 2.32 7.14
CA PRO A 332 -2.94 3.19 6.13
C PRO A 332 -3.97 2.45 5.28
N THR A 333 -4.88 3.22 4.68
CA THR A 333 -5.66 2.81 3.51
C THR A 333 -4.80 2.96 2.24
N ILE A 334 -5.35 3.38 1.11
CA ILE A 334 -4.58 3.46 -0.14
C ILE A 334 -3.63 4.66 -0.09
N VAL A 335 -2.33 4.39 0.03
CA VAL A 335 -1.32 5.45 0.04
C VAL A 335 -1.04 5.94 -1.39
N MET A 336 -1.27 7.23 -1.64
CA MET A 336 -0.98 7.92 -2.89
C MET A 336 0.17 8.93 -2.75
N GLY A 337 0.39 9.77 -3.77
CA GLY A 337 1.44 10.80 -3.77
C GLY A 337 1.40 11.70 -2.53
N THR A 338 2.49 12.39 -2.26
CA THR A 338 2.57 13.39 -1.18
C THR A 338 1.58 14.55 -1.41
N LEU A 339 0.99 15.07 -0.34
CA LEU A 339 0.07 16.21 -0.38
C LEU A 339 0.82 17.54 -0.46
N LYS A 340 1.78 17.75 0.45
CA LYS A 340 2.50 19.02 0.61
C LYS A 340 4.01 18.85 0.62
N LYS A 341 4.55 18.07 1.56
CA LYS A 341 5.99 18.04 1.89
C LYS A 341 6.61 16.70 1.49
N PRO A 342 7.90 16.68 1.08
CA PRO A 342 8.73 17.82 0.72
C PRO A 342 8.40 18.40 -0.67
N VAL A 343 7.70 17.63 -1.51
CA VAL A 343 7.29 18.06 -2.86
C VAL A 343 5.88 17.53 -3.12
N PRO A 344 4.89 18.36 -3.53
CA PRO A 344 3.53 17.89 -3.82
C PRO A 344 3.48 16.88 -4.98
N GLY A 345 2.60 15.89 -4.88
CA GLY A 345 2.37 14.87 -5.90
C GLY A 345 3.53 13.89 -6.11
N TRP A 346 4.58 13.95 -5.29
CA TRP A 346 5.75 13.11 -5.47
C TRP A 346 5.40 11.63 -5.33
N VAL A 347 5.92 10.83 -6.27
CA VAL A 347 5.74 9.39 -6.31
C VAL A 347 6.97 8.72 -6.90
N ASP A 348 7.42 7.63 -6.28
CA ASP A 348 8.60 6.87 -6.73
C ASP A 348 8.24 5.75 -7.71
N ASN A 349 7.09 5.10 -7.49
CA ASN A 349 6.67 3.96 -8.29
C ASN A 349 5.14 3.84 -8.31
N VAL A 350 4.63 3.00 -9.22
CA VAL A 350 3.20 2.82 -9.47
C VAL A 350 2.73 1.41 -9.07
N ASN A 351 3.41 0.79 -8.11
CA ASN A 351 3.10 -0.58 -7.70
C ASN A 351 1.80 -0.66 -6.87
N ASN A 352 1.35 0.45 -6.30
CA ASN A 352 0.01 0.53 -5.74
C ASN A 352 -1.03 0.69 -6.88
N GLY A 353 -2.18 0.03 -6.74
CA GLY A 353 -3.17 -0.05 -7.83
C GLY A 353 -3.72 1.32 -8.27
N ALA A 354 -3.86 2.26 -7.34
CA ALA A 354 -4.37 3.61 -7.64
C ALA A 354 -3.40 4.42 -8.52
N VAL A 355 -2.16 4.61 -8.08
CA VAL A 355 -1.15 5.34 -8.89
C VAL A 355 -0.86 4.59 -10.20
N GLY A 356 -0.87 3.25 -10.18
CA GLY A 356 -0.83 2.40 -11.39
C GLY A 356 -1.92 2.73 -12.41
N PHE A 357 -3.16 2.91 -11.93
CA PHE A 357 -4.26 3.36 -12.76
C PHE A 357 -3.99 4.75 -13.35
N ILE A 358 -3.60 5.74 -12.54
CA ILE A 358 -3.28 7.10 -13.03
C ILE A 358 -2.22 7.05 -14.13
N ALA A 359 -1.17 6.24 -13.94
CA ALA A 359 -0.08 6.13 -14.89
C ALA A 359 -0.54 5.60 -16.26
N GLY A 360 -1.37 4.55 -16.29
CA GLY A 360 -1.86 3.98 -17.55
C GLY A 360 -3.03 4.76 -18.16
N ALA A 361 -3.95 5.27 -17.34
CA ALA A 361 -5.07 6.10 -17.80
C ALA A 361 -4.59 7.45 -18.36
N GLY A 362 -3.56 8.04 -17.76
CA GLY A 362 -2.93 9.28 -18.23
C GLY A 362 -2.28 9.15 -19.62
N ARG A 363 -1.92 7.94 -20.04
CA ARG A 363 -1.45 7.62 -21.41
C ARG A 363 -2.56 7.08 -22.34
N GLY A 364 -3.79 6.99 -21.84
CA GLY A 364 -4.94 6.42 -22.54
C GLY A 364 -4.90 4.90 -22.72
N VAL A 365 -3.95 4.21 -22.08
CA VAL A 365 -3.82 2.75 -22.18
C VAL A 365 -4.95 2.05 -21.42
N PHE A 366 -5.35 2.61 -20.26
CA PHE A 366 -6.45 2.11 -19.44
C PHE A 366 -7.67 3.01 -19.62
N ARG A 367 -8.71 2.47 -20.27
CA ARG A 367 -9.93 3.20 -20.65
C ARG A 367 -11.22 2.70 -19.98
N SER A 368 -11.17 1.57 -19.28
CA SER A 368 -12.33 0.95 -18.63
C SER A 368 -11.89 0.36 -17.30
N ILE A 369 -12.58 0.68 -16.21
CA ILE A 369 -12.31 0.17 -14.85
C ILE A 369 -13.55 -0.55 -14.34
N HIS A 370 -13.38 -1.73 -13.75
CA HIS A 370 -14.46 -2.43 -13.06
C HIS A 370 -14.55 -1.98 -11.59
N GLY A 371 -15.65 -1.35 -11.22
CA GLY A 371 -15.86 -0.80 -9.88
C GLY A 371 -17.24 -0.18 -9.70
N ASP A 372 -17.65 0.01 -8.46
CA ASP A 372 -18.87 0.74 -8.11
C ASP A 372 -18.52 2.19 -7.78
N GLY A 373 -19.05 3.12 -8.60
CA GLY A 373 -18.72 4.53 -8.54
C GLY A 373 -19.27 5.23 -7.31
N SER A 374 -20.23 4.62 -6.63
CA SER A 374 -20.81 5.13 -5.38
C SER A 374 -19.96 4.80 -4.14
N LYS A 375 -19.03 3.85 -4.25
CA LYS A 375 -18.19 3.42 -3.12
C LYS A 375 -17.03 4.39 -2.89
N VAL A 376 -16.67 4.52 -1.63
CA VAL A 376 -15.54 5.37 -1.19
C VAL A 376 -14.21 4.78 -1.66
N ALA A 377 -13.41 5.61 -2.32
CA ALA A 377 -12.02 5.36 -2.63
C ALA A 377 -11.15 5.87 -1.47
N ASP A 378 -10.98 5.05 -0.42
CA ASP A 378 -10.28 5.48 0.79
C ASP A 378 -8.77 5.62 0.55
N ILE A 379 -8.35 6.88 0.35
CA ILE A 379 -7.02 7.27 -0.08
C ILE A 379 -6.40 8.21 0.97
N VAL A 380 -5.11 8.03 1.23
CA VAL A 380 -4.34 8.92 2.11
C VAL A 380 -3.02 9.35 1.47
N PRO A 381 -2.56 10.59 1.71
CA PRO A 381 -1.24 11.05 1.27
C PRO A 381 -0.07 10.35 1.98
N CYS A 382 1.01 10.10 1.23
CA CYS A 382 2.20 9.43 1.77
C CYS A 382 2.93 10.25 2.85
N ASP A 383 2.99 11.57 2.70
CA ASP A 383 3.60 12.48 3.69
C ASP A 383 2.78 12.58 4.97
N GLN A 384 1.45 12.67 4.88
CA GLN A 384 0.58 12.56 6.06
C GLN A 384 0.75 11.21 6.77
N PHE A 385 0.91 10.11 6.01
CA PHE A 385 1.16 8.82 6.63
C PHE A 385 2.55 8.72 7.29
N ALA A 386 3.58 9.30 6.68
CA ALA A 386 4.90 9.42 7.30
C ALA A 386 4.87 10.26 8.58
N ASN A 387 4.06 11.33 8.62
CA ASN A 387 3.83 12.13 9.82
C ASN A 387 3.24 11.29 10.96
N LEU A 388 2.21 10.49 10.66
CA LEU A 388 1.61 9.58 11.66
C LEU A 388 2.60 8.51 12.14
N LEU A 389 3.43 7.95 11.27
CA LEU A 389 4.49 7.01 11.69
C LEU A 389 5.43 7.66 12.71
N VAL A 390 5.91 8.87 12.45
CA VAL A 390 6.83 9.57 13.35
C VAL A 390 6.15 9.98 14.67
N ALA A 391 4.93 10.52 14.61
CA ALA A 391 4.18 10.92 15.80
C ALA A 391 3.76 9.73 16.68
N SER A 392 3.37 8.59 16.07
CA SER A 392 3.01 7.37 16.82
C SER A 392 4.22 6.71 17.49
N ALA A 393 5.43 6.86 16.93
CA ALA A 393 6.66 6.43 17.58
C ALA A 393 6.84 7.15 18.93
N TRP A 394 6.64 8.46 18.95
CA TRP A 394 6.68 9.27 20.18
C TRP A 394 5.59 8.86 21.17
N ASP A 395 4.33 8.80 20.73
CA ASP A 395 3.18 8.48 21.60
C ASP A 395 3.36 7.15 22.33
N VAL A 396 3.75 6.11 21.58
CA VAL A 396 3.97 4.77 22.14
C VAL A 396 5.23 4.71 22.99
N ALA A 397 6.30 5.45 22.65
CA ALA A 397 7.50 5.49 23.47
C ALA A 397 7.26 6.14 24.85
N MET A 398 6.29 7.04 24.95
CA MET A 398 5.89 7.70 26.20
C MET A 398 4.95 6.85 27.04
N GLU A 399 3.97 6.19 26.42
CA GLU A 399 2.95 5.42 27.15
C GLU A 399 3.30 3.95 27.37
N GLY A 400 4.13 3.38 26.49
CA GLY A 400 4.41 1.95 26.46
C GLY A 400 3.28 1.13 25.84
N GLY A 401 3.38 -0.19 25.98
CA GLY A 401 2.34 -1.12 25.52
C GLY A 401 2.29 -1.31 24.00
N LEU A 402 1.13 -1.72 23.50
CA LEU A 402 0.86 -1.85 22.06
C LEU A 402 -0.33 -0.98 21.71
N LYS A 403 -0.18 -0.12 20.71
CA LYS A 403 -1.26 0.69 20.14
C LYS A 403 -1.39 0.47 18.66
N VAL A 404 -2.62 0.62 18.17
CA VAL A 404 -2.95 0.53 16.74
C VAL A 404 -3.45 1.89 16.29
N TYR A 405 -3.01 2.36 15.12
CA TYR A 405 -3.45 3.62 14.53
C TYR A 405 -3.95 3.37 13.11
N HIS A 406 -5.09 3.94 12.75
CA HIS A 406 -5.61 3.96 11.39
C HIS A 406 -5.34 5.32 10.74
N HIS A 407 -4.95 5.30 9.48
CA HIS A 407 -4.88 6.48 8.62
C HIS A 407 -5.82 6.27 7.43
N SER A 408 -6.97 6.94 7.48
CA SER A 408 -8.09 6.79 6.55
C SER A 408 -8.76 8.15 6.33
N SER A 409 -9.17 8.41 5.09
CA SER A 409 -10.00 9.57 4.73
C SER A 409 -11.47 9.22 4.61
N GLY A 410 -11.81 7.94 4.44
CA GLY A 410 -13.11 7.52 3.94
C GLY A 410 -14.32 7.88 4.80
N HIS A 411 -14.15 8.12 6.10
CA HIS A 411 -15.22 8.59 6.98
C HIS A 411 -15.28 10.12 7.08
N ASP A 412 -14.13 10.79 7.24
CA ASP A 412 -14.07 12.21 7.61
C ASP A 412 -13.99 13.16 6.41
N ASN A 413 -13.49 12.68 5.28
CA ASN A 413 -13.34 13.44 4.03
C ASN A 413 -13.40 12.49 2.84
N PRO A 414 -14.57 11.89 2.53
CA PRO A 414 -14.69 10.85 1.51
C PRO A 414 -14.48 11.39 0.08
N ILE A 415 -13.84 10.58 -0.76
CA ILE A 415 -13.85 10.69 -2.21
C ILE A 415 -14.42 9.39 -2.80
N THR A 416 -15.29 9.46 -3.80
CA THR A 416 -15.83 8.25 -4.43
C THR A 416 -14.90 7.72 -5.53
N TRP A 417 -15.05 6.46 -5.92
CA TRP A 417 -14.34 5.93 -7.10
C TRP A 417 -14.72 6.68 -8.39
N SER A 418 -15.95 7.21 -8.49
CA SER A 418 -16.35 8.05 -9.62
C SER A 418 -15.54 9.35 -9.65
N ASP A 419 -15.44 10.05 -8.51
CA ASP A 419 -14.69 11.30 -8.39
C ASP A 419 -13.19 11.07 -8.64
N TYR A 420 -12.63 10.02 -8.06
CA TYR A 420 -11.24 9.62 -8.28
C TYR A 420 -10.91 9.45 -9.76
N VAL A 421 -11.76 8.72 -10.52
CA VAL A 421 -11.56 8.50 -11.97
C VAL A 421 -11.76 9.81 -12.74
N GLY A 422 -12.81 10.56 -12.44
CA GLY A 422 -13.15 11.82 -13.10
C GLY A 422 -12.01 12.84 -12.96
N LEU A 423 -11.59 13.13 -11.73
CA LEU A 423 -10.50 14.06 -11.44
C LEU A 423 -9.18 13.60 -12.04
N SER A 424 -8.89 12.29 -12.01
CA SER A 424 -7.68 11.74 -12.64
C SER A 424 -7.66 11.99 -14.16
N VAL A 425 -8.79 11.76 -14.84
CA VAL A 425 -8.92 11.96 -16.28
C VAL A 425 -8.87 13.45 -16.63
N GLU A 426 -9.53 14.31 -15.87
CA GLU A 426 -9.48 15.76 -16.06
C GLU A 426 -8.05 16.29 -15.93
N ALA A 427 -7.35 15.93 -14.85
CA ALA A 427 -5.97 16.31 -14.65
C ALA A 427 -5.04 15.75 -15.73
N ALA A 428 -5.29 14.53 -16.24
CA ALA A 428 -4.51 13.96 -17.33
C ALA A 428 -4.69 14.71 -18.66
N ARG A 429 -5.86 15.34 -18.89
CA ARG A 429 -6.09 16.22 -20.04
C ARG A 429 -5.42 17.59 -19.87
N LYS A 430 -5.31 18.08 -18.63
CA LYS A 430 -4.59 19.32 -18.30
C LYS A 430 -3.07 19.15 -18.39
N TYR A 431 -2.56 17.98 -17.99
CA TYR A 431 -1.15 17.58 -18.02
C TYR A 431 -0.93 16.32 -18.88
N PRO A 432 -1.13 16.40 -20.20
CA PRO A 432 -0.95 15.25 -21.06
C PRO A 432 0.51 14.77 -21.07
N CYS A 433 0.67 13.47 -21.30
CA CYS A 433 1.97 12.90 -21.62
C CYS A 433 2.28 13.13 -23.10
N THR A 434 3.56 13.23 -23.45
CA THR A 434 4.00 13.10 -24.85
C THR A 434 3.81 11.67 -25.36
N GLY A 435 3.89 10.70 -24.44
CA GLY A 435 3.72 9.27 -24.70
C GLY A 435 2.27 8.77 -24.81
N LEU A 436 1.34 9.51 -25.41
CA LEU A 436 -0.07 9.09 -25.53
C LEU A 436 -0.22 7.94 -26.52
N VAL A 437 -0.87 6.85 -26.08
CA VAL A 437 -1.29 5.75 -26.95
C VAL A 437 -2.72 5.94 -27.43
N PHE A 438 -3.58 6.45 -26.56
CA PHE A 438 -4.94 6.90 -26.88
C PHE A 438 -5.27 8.15 -26.05
N LEU A 439 -6.41 8.78 -26.31
CA LEU A 439 -6.89 9.87 -25.46
C LEU A 439 -7.22 9.37 -24.04
N PRO A 440 -6.82 10.12 -22.99
CA PRO A 440 -7.28 9.89 -21.62
C PRO A 440 -8.80 10.06 -21.50
N LYS A 441 -9.50 8.93 -21.48
CA LYS A 441 -10.97 8.82 -21.41
C LYS A 441 -11.43 7.62 -20.56
N ALA A 442 -10.70 7.32 -19.49
CA ALA A 442 -11.07 6.21 -18.62
C ALA A 442 -12.46 6.41 -18.03
N LYS A 443 -13.30 5.37 -18.10
CA LYS A 443 -14.63 5.32 -17.48
C LYS A 443 -14.69 4.18 -16.47
N LEU A 444 -15.39 4.43 -15.37
CA LEU A 444 -15.72 3.42 -14.38
C LEU A 444 -17.03 2.70 -14.76
N ARG A 445 -17.08 1.39 -14.53
CA ARG A 445 -18.22 0.54 -14.89
C ARG A 445 -18.49 -0.47 -13.78
N SER A 446 -19.72 -0.52 -13.30
CA SER A 446 -20.16 -1.49 -12.28
C SER A 446 -20.46 -2.87 -12.87
N SER A 447 -21.04 -2.91 -14.07
CA SER A 447 -21.32 -4.17 -14.75
C SER A 447 -20.04 -4.82 -15.28
N LYS A 448 -19.78 -6.05 -14.84
CA LYS A 448 -18.65 -6.86 -15.31
C LYS A 448 -18.75 -7.14 -16.81
N MET A 449 -19.93 -7.49 -17.31
CA MET A 449 -20.17 -7.77 -18.72
C MET A 449 -19.80 -6.57 -19.60
N TRP A 450 -20.26 -5.37 -19.23
CA TRP A 450 -19.92 -4.15 -19.95
C TRP A 450 -18.44 -3.82 -19.82
N HIS A 451 -17.85 -3.98 -18.63
CA HIS A 451 -16.40 -3.80 -18.46
C HIS A 451 -15.59 -4.71 -19.39
N ASP A 452 -15.89 -6.01 -19.42
CA ASP A 452 -15.17 -7.00 -20.22
C ASP A 452 -15.32 -6.72 -21.72
N MET A 453 -16.54 -6.40 -22.17
CA MET A 453 -16.79 -6.00 -23.56
C MET A 453 -15.98 -4.75 -23.93
N PHE A 454 -16.00 -3.71 -23.09
CA PHE A 454 -15.21 -2.51 -23.31
C PHE A 454 -13.71 -2.78 -23.29
N SER A 455 -13.23 -3.61 -22.37
CA SER A 455 -11.82 -3.99 -22.28
C SER A 455 -11.39 -4.76 -23.54
N LEU A 456 -12.23 -5.62 -24.10
CA LEU A 456 -11.95 -6.29 -25.38
C LEU A 456 -11.72 -5.27 -26.50
N PHE A 457 -12.67 -4.36 -26.74
CA PHE A 457 -12.61 -3.42 -27.88
C PHE A 457 -11.68 -2.22 -27.65
N ALA A 458 -11.53 -1.76 -26.42
CA ALA A 458 -10.72 -0.58 -26.10
C ALA A 458 -9.32 -0.93 -25.60
N HIS A 459 -9.06 -2.14 -25.09
CA HIS A 459 -7.73 -2.49 -24.59
C HIS A 459 -7.10 -3.56 -25.46
N PHE A 460 -7.71 -4.74 -25.55
CA PHE A 460 -7.08 -5.92 -26.12
C PHE A 460 -7.00 -5.92 -27.65
N LEU A 461 -8.11 -5.72 -28.37
CA LEU A 461 -8.09 -5.71 -29.83
C LEU A 461 -7.14 -4.64 -30.41
N PRO A 462 -7.15 -3.39 -29.91
CA PRO A 462 -6.18 -2.39 -30.36
C PRO A 462 -4.74 -2.76 -29.98
N ALA A 463 -4.53 -3.37 -28.81
CA ALA A 463 -3.20 -3.82 -28.39
C ALA A 463 -2.65 -4.93 -29.30
N MET A 464 -3.46 -5.94 -29.62
CA MET A 464 -3.09 -7.00 -30.56
C MET A 464 -2.76 -6.43 -31.93
N PHE A 465 -3.59 -5.51 -32.44
CA PHE A 465 -3.36 -4.88 -33.72
C PHE A 465 -2.04 -4.10 -33.73
N LEU A 466 -1.80 -3.24 -32.73
CA LEU A 466 -0.59 -2.44 -32.64
C LEU A 466 0.68 -3.27 -32.41
N ASP A 467 0.60 -4.36 -31.63
CA ASP A 467 1.73 -5.26 -31.43
C ASP A 467 2.03 -6.09 -32.69
N LEU A 468 1.02 -6.37 -33.53
CA LEU A 468 1.19 -7.06 -34.81
C LEU A 468 1.84 -6.15 -35.87
N ILE A 469 1.37 -4.91 -36.01
CA ILE A 469 1.87 -3.99 -37.06
C ILE A 469 3.08 -3.17 -36.63
N GLY A 470 3.27 -2.97 -35.32
CA GLY A 470 4.34 -2.16 -34.74
C GLY A 470 5.75 -2.55 -35.20
N PRO A 471 6.10 -3.85 -35.23
CA PRO A 471 7.40 -4.32 -35.70
C PRO A 471 7.74 -3.85 -37.12
N LEU A 472 6.75 -3.74 -38.02
CA LEU A 472 6.93 -3.23 -39.38
C LEU A 472 7.40 -1.76 -39.42
N LYS A 473 7.14 -1.01 -38.34
CA LYS A 473 7.56 0.39 -38.14
C LYS A 473 8.71 0.52 -37.15
N GLY A 474 9.38 -0.59 -36.81
CA GLY A 474 10.47 -0.63 -35.84
C GLY A 474 10.05 -0.30 -34.41
N ILE A 475 8.77 -0.51 -34.07
CA ILE A 475 8.21 -0.40 -32.73
C ILE A 475 8.22 -1.80 -32.10
N LYS A 476 8.75 -1.91 -30.88
CA LYS A 476 8.75 -3.19 -30.15
C LYS A 476 7.35 -3.53 -29.66
N PRO A 477 6.87 -4.77 -29.85
CA PRO A 477 5.59 -5.20 -29.30
C PRO A 477 5.67 -5.28 -27.77
N GLY A 478 4.55 -5.03 -27.10
CA GLY A 478 4.46 -5.10 -25.63
C GLY A 478 3.19 -4.50 -25.03
N LEU A 479 2.27 -3.98 -25.85
CA LEU A 479 1.03 -3.41 -25.37
C LEU A 479 0.11 -4.49 -24.80
N MET A 480 0.11 -5.69 -25.38
CA MET A 480 -0.61 -6.86 -24.84
C MET A 480 -0.13 -7.25 -23.43
N ASP A 481 1.17 -7.19 -23.17
CA ASP A 481 1.70 -7.44 -21.82
C ASP A 481 1.24 -6.38 -20.81
N ILE A 482 1.07 -5.14 -21.25
CA ILE A 482 0.50 -4.07 -20.42
C ILE A 482 -0.97 -4.34 -20.15
N GLN A 483 -1.77 -4.69 -21.16
CA GLN A 483 -3.19 -5.00 -20.97
C GLN A 483 -3.42 -6.25 -20.12
N ASN A 484 -2.62 -7.29 -20.29
CA ASN A 484 -2.65 -8.49 -19.45
C ASN A 484 -2.32 -8.18 -17.98
N ARG A 485 -1.33 -7.30 -17.73
CA ARG A 485 -1.01 -6.86 -16.37
C ARG A 485 -2.14 -6.04 -15.76
N TYR A 486 -2.76 -5.16 -16.54
CA TYR A 486 -3.91 -4.37 -16.11
C TYR A 486 -5.10 -5.24 -15.75
N PHE A 487 -5.48 -6.16 -16.64
CA PHE A 487 -6.59 -7.09 -16.43
C PHE A 487 -6.40 -7.93 -15.17
N ARG A 488 -5.20 -8.50 -14.96
CA ARG A 488 -4.87 -9.18 -13.70
C ARG A 488 -5.00 -8.25 -12.50
N GLY A 489 -4.40 -7.06 -12.57
CA GLY A 489 -4.50 -6.04 -11.50
C GLY A 489 -5.94 -5.73 -11.12
N MET A 490 -6.81 -5.56 -12.11
CA MET A 490 -8.24 -5.29 -11.93
C MET A 490 -8.98 -6.40 -11.17
N GLN A 491 -8.61 -7.67 -11.36
CA GLN A 491 -9.20 -8.78 -10.61
C GLN A 491 -8.95 -8.64 -9.11
N TYR A 492 -7.73 -8.25 -8.70
CA TYR A 492 -7.38 -8.07 -7.28
C TYR A 492 -7.95 -6.79 -6.68
N THR A 493 -8.07 -5.72 -7.46
CA THR A 493 -8.63 -4.45 -6.97
C THR A 493 -10.15 -4.47 -6.91
N SER A 494 -10.83 -5.31 -7.70
CA SER A 494 -12.30 -5.41 -7.74
C SER A 494 -12.93 -5.61 -6.36
N PHE A 495 -12.30 -6.41 -5.50
CA PHE A 495 -12.77 -6.60 -4.12
C PHE A 495 -12.88 -5.27 -3.36
N PHE A 496 -11.94 -4.35 -3.58
CA PHE A 496 -11.89 -3.05 -2.93
C PHE A 496 -12.71 -1.99 -3.66
N THR A 497 -12.81 -2.05 -4.99
CA THR A 497 -13.58 -1.05 -5.78
C THR A 497 -15.10 -1.25 -5.70
N PHE A 498 -15.56 -2.38 -5.17
CA PHE A 498 -16.99 -2.67 -4.92
C PHE A 498 -17.38 -2.62 -3.45
N ARG A 499 -16.44 -2.35 -2.55
CA ARG A 499 -16.65 -2.37 -1.10
C ARG A 499 -16.15 -1.09 -0.46
N GLN A 500 -16.66 -0.81 0.73
CA GLN A 500 -16.20 0.28 1.56
C GLN A 500 -16.21 -0.18 3.01
N TRP A 501 -15.39 0.47 3.83
CA TRP A 501 -15.26 0.20 5.26
C TRP A 501 -15.23 1.53 6.01
N VAL A 502 -15.62 1.48 7.27
CA VAL A 502 -15.42 2.58 8.22
C VAL A 502 -14.27 2.18 9.12
N PHE A 503 -13.17 2.94 9.05
CA PHE A 503 -12.03 2.76 9.94
C PHE A 503 -12.15 3.73 11.11
N ASP A 504 -12.29 3.18 12.32
CA ASP A 504 -12.19 3.96 13.55
C ASP A 504 -10.79 4.58 13.66
N LYS A 505 -10.69 5.83 14.13
CA LYS A 505 -9.43 6.58 14.23
C LYS A 505 -9.22 7.16 15.63
N LYS A 506 -9.80 6.54 16.65
CA LYS A 506 -9.79 7.05 18.03
C LYS A 506 -8.38 7.38 18.54
N ASN A 507 -7.45 6.44 18.49
CA ASN A 507 -6.05 6.60 18.90
C ASN A 507 -5.31 7.62 18.04
N ALA A 508 -5.58 7.69 16.73
CA ALA A 508 -5.00 8.73 15.87
C ALA A 508 -5.50 10.13 16.25
N ASN A 509 -6.79 10.28 16.53
CA ASN A 509 -7.38 11.54 17.00
C ASN A 509 -6.87 11.91 18.41
N ASP A 510 -6.80 10.95 19.32
CA ASP A 510 -6.23 11.14 20.66
C ASP A 510 -4.76 11.57 20.59
N LEU A 511 -3.99 11.04 19.63
CA LEU A 511 -2.62 11.48 19.35
C LEU A 511 -2.57 12.92 18.83
N ALA A 512 -3.39 13.27 17.84
CA ALA A 512 -3.47 14.64 17.31
C ALA A 512 -3.83 15.68 18.40
N ALA A 513 -4.64 15.28 19.38
CA ALA A 513 -5.03 16.12 20.52
C ALA A 513 -3.89 16.36 21.53
N LYS A 514 -2.87 15.49 21.57
CA LYS A 514 -1.69 15.65 22.44
C LYS A 514 -0.62 16.55 21.85
N LEU A 515 -0.58 16.69 20.53
CA LEU A 515 0.39 17.54 19.85
C LEU A 515 0.10 19.02 20.14
N SER A 516 1.16 19.81 20.32
CA SER A 516 1.04 21.27 20.27
C SER A 516 0.61 21.74 18.87
N ASP A 517 0.16 22.98 18.71
CA ASP A 517 -0.28 23.50 17.41
C ASP A 517 0.85 23.47 16.37
N ALA A 518 2.06 23.84 16.76
CA ALA A 518 3.24 23.78 15.90
C ALA A 518 3.59 22.35 15.46
N GLU A 519 3.46 21.37 16.37
CA GLU A 519 3.65 19.96 16.04
C GLU A 519 2.54 19.40 15.17
N ARG A 520 1.30 19.83 15.38
CA ARG A 520 0.16 19.42 14.55
C ARG A 520 0.32 19.96 13.12
N GLU A 521 0.91 21.13 12.95
CA GLU A 521 1.26 21.67 11.64
C GLU A 521 2.42 20.90 10.98
N GLU A 522 3.49 20.60 11.74
CA GLU A 522 4.65 19.91 11.18
C GLU A 522 4.37 18.43 10.91
N PHE A 523 3.66 17.74 11.82
CA PHE A 523 3.29 16.33 11.74
C PHE A 523 1.80 16.17 11.41
N ASP A 524 1.28 16.97 10.47
CA ASP A 524 -0.12 16.90 10.04
C ASP A 524 -0.46 15.53 9.43
N PHE A 525 -1.39 14.81 10.03
CA PHE A 525 -1.99 13.58 9.50
C PHE A 525 -3.53 13.66 9.49
N ASP A 526 -4.08 14.87 9.48
CA ASP A 526 -5.52 15.10 9.41
C ASP A 526 -6.00 15.08 7.95
N THR A 527 -6.75 14.06 7.59
CA THR A 527 -7.24 13.86 6.23
C THR A 527 -8.32 14.85 5.81
N ARG A 528 -8.87 15.65 6.73
CA ARG A 528 -9.81 16.74 6.42
C ARG A 528 -9.12 17.92 5.71
N HIS A 529 -7.80 18.02 5.79
CA HIS A 529 -7.00 19.03 5.09
C HIS A 529 -6.74 18.70 3.61
N ILE A 530 -7.28 17.59 3.09
CA ILE A 530 -7.12 17.18 1.70
C ILE A 530 -8.15 17.88 0.83
N GLU A 531 -7.69 18.80 -0.02
CA GLU A 531 -8.48 19.37 -1.12
C GLU A 531 -8.42 18.47 -2.35
N TRP A 532 -9.43 17.61 -2.52
CA TRP A 532 -9.42 16.52 -3.50
C TRP A 532 -9.08 16.94 -4.94
N PRO A 533 -9.67 18.00 -5.53
CA PRO A 533 -9.32 18.40 -6.90
C PRO A 533 -7.83 18.76 -7.05
N SER A 534 -7.31 19.58 -6.13
CA SER A 534 -5.90 20.01 -6.16
C SER A 534 -4.94 18.85 -5.87
N TYR A 535 -5.32 17.96 -4.95
CA TYR A 535 -4.51 16.80 -4.59
C TYR A 535 -4.43 15.78 -5.74
N MET A 536 -5.57 15.48 -6.37
CA MET A 536 -5.62 14.60 -7.54
C MET A 536 -4.85 15.19 -8.72
N GLU A 537 -5.00 16.49 -8.97
CA GLU A 537 -4.23 17.20 -9.99
C GLU A 537 -2.72 17.05 -9.76
N SER A 538 -2.26 17.30 -8.53
CA SER A 538 -0.86 17.17 -8.14
C SER A 538 -0.35 15.74 -8.30
N CYS A 539 -1.15 14.73 -7.93
CA CYS A 539 -0.79 13.33 -8.11
C CYS A 539 -0.63 12.94 -9.58
N VAL A 540 -1.54 13.36 -10.47
CA VAL A 540 -1.44 13.08 -11.91
C VAL A 540 -0.22 13.78 -12.51
N HIS A 541 0.00 15.05 -12.14
CA HIS A 541 1.18 15.79 -12.57
C HIS A 541 2.49 15.14 -12.08
N GLY A 542 2.50 14.68 -10.83
CA GLY A 542 3.62 13.96 -10.24
C GLY A 542 3.91 12.63 -10.92
N VAL A 543 2.89 11.84 -11.28
CA VAL A 543 3.05 10.60 -12.07
C VAL A 543 3.70 10.90 -13.42
N ARG A 544 3.24 11.95 -14.12
CA ARG A 544 3.88 12.40 -15.36
C ARG A 544 5.35 12.75 -15.16
N LYS A 545 5.66 13.54 -14.13
CA LYS A 545 7.00 14.09 -13.89
C LYS A 545 8.00 13.05 -13.38
N TYR A 546 7.62 12.25 -12.39
CA TYR A 546 8.53 11.37 -11.66
C TYR A 546 8.51 9.94 -12.18
N PHE A 547 7.34 9.39 -12.50
CA PHE A 547 7.22 8.01 -12.98
C PHE A 547 7.44 7.91 -14.50
N HIS A 548 6.70 8.70 -15.28
CA HIS A 548 6.88 8.74 -16.74
C HIS A 548 8.13 9.50 -17.18
N ARG A 549 8.80 10.18 -16.24
CA ARG A 549 10.03 10.96 -16.47
C ARG A 549 9.86 12.07 -17.51
N GLU A 550 8.69 12.69 -17.55
CA GLU A 550 8.38 13.79 -18.47
C GLU A 550 8.42 15.13 -17.73
N PRO A 551 9.51 15.91 -17.83
CA PRO A 551 9.59 17.21 -17.18
C PRO A 551 8.59 18.23 -17.75
N ASP A 552 8.38 19.32 -17.02
CA ASP A 552 7.38 20.35 -17.38
C ASP A 552 7.72 21.08 -18.68
N ARG A 553 9.00 21.15 -19.05
CA ARG A 553 9.46 21.66 -20.35
C ARG A 553 8.86 20.90 -21.55
N ASN A 554 8.42 19.66 -21.37
CA ASN A 554 7.78 18.87 -22.43
C ASN A 554 6.27 19.15 -22.57
N LEU A 555 5.67 19.91 -21.64
CA LEU A 555 4.22 20.11 -21.59
C LEU A 555 3.63 20.82 -22.83
N PRO A 556 4.29 21.84 -23.42
CA PRO A 556 3.79 22.45 -24.66
C PRO A 556 3.67 21.44 -25.81
N MET A 557 4.70 20.61 -26.01
CA MET A 557 4.69 19.53 -27.00
C MET A 557 3.59 18.51 -26.71
N ALA A 558 3.43 18.11 -25.45
CA ALA A 558 2.40 17.16 -25.04
C ALA A 558 0.98 17.68 -25.32
N ARG A 559 0.74 18.99 -25.17
CA ARG A 559 -0.56 19.61 -25.49
C ARG A 559 -0.85 19.58 -26.99
N ILE A 560 0.16 19.79 -27.84
CA ILE A 560 0.01 19.65 -29.30
C ILE A 560 -0.35 18.19 -29.65
N ILE A 561 0.39 17.23 -29.09
CA ILE A 561 0.11 15.79 -29.29
C ILE A 561 -1.30 15.44 -28.84
N TYR A 562 -1.74 15.95 -27.69
CA TYR A 562 -3.10 15.78 -27.19
C TYR A 562 -4.15 16.34 -28.16
N GLN A 563 -3.95 17.54 -28.70
CA GLN A 563 -4.86 18.14 -29.70
C GLN A 563 -4.92 17.31 -30.99
N ILE A 564 -3.78 16.80 -31.46
CA ILE A 564 -3.75 15.87 -32.61
C ILE A 564 -4.60 14.63 -32.30
N TRP A 565 -4.44 14.06 -31.11
CA TRP A 565 -5.25 12.92 -30.68
C TRP A 565 -6.74 13.25 -30.57
N CYS A 566 -7.13 14.47 -30.18
CA CYS A 566 -8.51 14.94 -30.24
C CYS A 566 -9.06 14.93 -31.67
N VAL A 567 -8.28 15.38 -32.65
CA VAL A 567 -8.68 15.36 -34.07
C VAL A 567 -8.76 13.93 -34.59
N VAL A 568 -7.77 13.08 -34.28
CA VAL A 568 -7.77 11.66 -34.67
C VAL A 568 -8.98 10.94 -34.10
N ASP A 569 -9.29 11.17 -32.83
CA ASP A 569 -10.45 10.59 -32.17
C ASP A 569 -11.76 11.08 -32.81
N PHE A 570 -11.90 12.38 -33.07
CA PHE A 570 -13.06 12.92 -33.78
C PHE A 570 -13.23 12.30 -35.18
N GLY A 571 -12.13 12.21 -35.95
CA GLY A 571 -12.13 11.59 -37.27
C GLY A 571 -12.49 10.10 -37.23
N TYR A 572 -11.99 9.36 -36.23
CA TYR A 572 -12.33 7.96 -36.01
C TYR A 572 -13.83 7.78 -35.73
N HIS A 573 -14.42 8.57 -34.83
CA HIS A 573 -15.85 8.51 -34.52
C HIS A 573 -16.69 8.87 -35.74
N THR A 574 -16.28 9.89 -36.50
CA THR A 574 -16.95 10.28 -37.75
C THR A 574 -16.89 9.17 -38.79
N LEU A 575 -15.74 8.51 -38.96
CA LEU A 575 -15.59 7.38 -39.88
C LEU A 575 -16.45 6.18 -39.47
N MET A 576 -16.48 5.84 -38.19
CA MET A 576 -17.33 4.75 -37.68
C MET A 576 -18.81 5.05 -37.94
N LEU A 577 -19.25 6.28 -37.67
CA LEU A 577 -20.62 6.72 -37.98
C LEU A 577 -20.95 6.53 -39.46
N LEU A 578 -20.06 6.95 -40.35
CA LEU A 578 -20.26 6.81 -41.80
C LEU A 578 -20.35 5.34 -42.23
N ILE A 579 -19.49 4.47 -41.68
CA ILE A 579 -19.49 3.03 -41.98
C ILE A 579 -20.80 2.38 -41.52
N ILE A 580 -21.24 2.68 -40.30
CA ILE A 580 -22.49 2.13 -39.75
C ILE A 580 -23.70 2.64 -40.54
N SER A 581 -23.73 3.94 -40.84
CA SER A 581 -24.82 4.54 -41.62
C SER A 581 -24.87 3.96 -43.04
N ALA A 582 -23.72 3.73 -43.67
CA ALA A 582 -23.65 3.08 -44.98
C ALA A 582 -24.14 1.62 -44.91
N ALA A 583 -23.70 0.84 -43.93
CA ALA A 583 -24.15 -0.54 -43.74
C ALA A 583 -25.67 -0.62 -43.53
N LEU A 584 -26.23 0.26 -42.70
CA LEU A 584 -27.68 0.33 -42.48
C LEU A 584 -28.44 0.79 -43.72
N PHE A 585 -27.85 1.67 -44.53
CA PHE A 585 -28.44 2.10 -45.81
C PHE A 585 -28.54 0.94 -46.78
N PHE A 586 -27.50 0.12 -46.91
CA PHE A 586 -27.55 -1.08 -47.74
C PHE A 586 -28.57 -2.11 -47.26
N LEU A 587 -28.88 -2.15 -45.97
CA LEU A 587 -29.87 -3.07 -45.40
C LEU A 587 -31.31 -2.56 -45.49
N SER A 588 -31.53 -1.24 -45.42
CA SER A 588 -32.86 -0.63 -45.33
C SER A 588 -33.31 0.10 -46.60
N ASN A 589 -32.38 0.46 -47.49
CA ASN A 589 -32.57 1.38 -48.62
C ASN A 589 -33.15 2.76 -48.25
N ASP A 590 -33.12 3.14 -46.96
CA ASP A 590 -33.61 4.42 -46.47
C ASP A 590 -32.46 5.21 -45.84
N LEU A 591 -32.03 6.28 -46.51
CA LEU A 591 -30.91 7.10 -46.07
C LEU A 591 -31.19 7.83 -44.77
N VAL A 592 -32.43 8.31 -44.57
CA VAL A 592 -32.81 9.08 -43.39
C VAL A 592 -32.84 8.17 -42.17
N LEU A 593 -33.48 7.00 -42.30
CA LEU A 593 -33.51 6.00 -41.24
C LEU A 593 -32.09 5.51 -40.90
N SER A 594 -31.25 5.31 -41.90
CA SER A 594 -29.88 4.80 -41.71
C SER A 594 -28.94 5.79 -41.05
N VAL A 595 -29.05 7.07 -41.41
CA VAL A 595 -28.30 8.15 -40.73
C VAL A 595 -28.80 8.33 -39.30
N LEU A 596 -30.12 8.27 -39.05
CA LEU A 596 -30.68 8.35 -37.71
C LEU A 596 -30.22 7.19 -36.83
N LEU A 597 -30.31 5.95 -37.32
CA LEU A 597 -29.82 4.77 -36.62
C LEU A 597 -28.30 4.78 -36.44
N GLY A 598 -27.55 5.29 -37.43
CA GLY A 598 -26.11 5.51 -37.33
C GLY A 598 -25.76 6.52 -36.24
N ILE A 599 -26.46 7.66 -36.17
CA ILE A 599 -26.29 8.68 -35.13
C ILE A 599 -26.66 8.08 -33.77
N ILE A 600 -27.77 7.36 -33.65
CA ILE A 600 -28.14 6.67 -32.40
C ILE A 600 -27.04 5.69 -32.01
N PHE A 601 -26.52 4.89 -32.93
CA PHE A 601 -25.45 3.95 -32.64
C PHE A 601 -24.16 4.66 -32.25
N LEU A 602 -23.79 5.76 -32.91
CA LEU A 602 -22.62 6.55 -32.53
C LEU A 602 -22.80 7.22 -31.17
N LEU A 603 -23.99 7.77 -30.89
CA LEU A 603 -24.31 8.36 -29.60
C LEU A 603 -24.27 7.32 -28.50
N LEU A 604 -24.79 6.11 -28.75
CA LEU A 604 -24.60 4.97 -27.85
C LEU A 604 -23.11 4.64 -27.73
N TYR A 605 -22.34 4.56 -28.82
CA TYR A 605 -20.90 4.28 -28.78
C TYR A 605 -20.07 5.33 -28.01
N ILE A 606 -20.44 6.61 -28.09
CA ILE A 606 -19.79 7.74 -27.39
C ILE A 606 -20.23 7.79 -25.92
N TRP A 607 -21.52 7.59 -25.67
CA TRP A 607 -22.13 7.65 -24.34
C TRP A 607 -21.75 6.45 -23.48
N PHE A 608 -21.81 5.24 -24.07
CA PHE A 608 -21.21 4.04 -23.48
C PHE A 608 -19.70 4.24 -23.30
#